data_AF-B0ER36-F1
#
_entry.id   AF-B0ER36-F1
#
_cell.length_a   1.000
_cell.length_b   1.000
_cell.length_c   1.000
_cell.angle_alpha   90.00
_cell.angle_beta   90.00
_cell.angle_gamma   90.00
#
_symmetry.space_group_name_H-M   'P 1'
#
loop_
_entity.id
_entity.type
_entity.pdbx_description
1 polymer ?
#
loop_
_entity_poly.entity_id
_entity_poly.type
_entity_poly.pdbx_seq_one_letter_code
_entity_poly.pdbx_strand_id
1 'polypeptide(L)'
;MKLGYNEIMITSMYFNNIKDFINLEIGIKRFQGNIERFHFNPIPLNQYSRKLFPNIETFHIYNEDDEIFKDGIIFKHVIWYPVNRDKYGNTIPSEVKLLGYQCLNIVMD
;
A
#
# COMPACT_ATOMS: atom_id res chain seq x y z
N MET A 1 5.06 -26.73 13.75
CA MET A 1 4.96 -25.86 12.54
C MET A 1 6.17 -24.92 12.52
N LYS A 2 6.92 -24.84 11.42
CA LYS A 2 8.03 -23.87 11.26
C LYS A 2 7.54 -22.76 10.32
N LEU A 3 7.58 -21.51 10.79
CA LEU A 3 7.30 -20.34 9.95
C LEU A 3 8.47 -20.14 8.96
N GLY A 4 8.15 -20.08 7.67
CA GLY A 4 9.08 -19.76 6.59
C GLY A 4 8.87 -18.34 6.07
N TYR A 5 9.57 -18.03 4.99
CA TYR A 5 9.57 -16.70 4.37
C TYR A 5 8.20 -16.28 3.83
N ASN A 6 7.40 -17.22 3.32
CA ASN A 6 6.09 -16.92 2.76
C ASN A 6 5.09 -16.60 3.87
N GLU A 7 5.10 -17.38 4.95
CA GLU A 7 4.25 -17.16 6.12
C GLU A 7 4.56 -15.81 6.79
N ILE A 8 5.84 -15.43 6.86
CA ILE A 8 6.24 -14.12 7.40
C ILE A 8 5.81 -12.98 6.50
N MET A 9 5.95 -13.11 5.18
CA MET A 9 5.48 -12.09 4.24
C MET A 9 3.97 -11.88 4.40
N ILE A 10 3.19 -12.96 4.45
CA ILE A 10 1.74 -12.93 4.66
C ILE A 10 1.40 -12.32 6.03
N THR A 11 2.12 -12.68 7.09
CA THR A 11 1.87 -12.14 8.43
C THR A 11 2.19 -10.64 8.50
N SER A 12 3.26 -10.21 7.82
CA SER A 12 3.71 -8.81 7.79
C SER A 12 2.71 -7.89 7.07
N MET A 13 1.83 -8.43 6.22
CA MET A 13 0.72 -7.67 5.63
C MET A 13 -0.26 -7.09 6.67
N TYR A 14 -0.28 -7.66 7.88
CA TYR A 14 -1.17 -7.24 8.97
C TYR A 14 -0.46 -6.39 10.02
N PHE A 15 0.77 -5.95 9.76
CA PHE A 15 1.48 -5.01 10.62
C PHE A 15 0.85 -3.62 10.54
N ASN A 16 0.80 -2.93 11.68
CA ASN A 16 0.10 -1.66 11.77
C ASN A 16 0.98 -0.47 11.38
N ASN A 17 2.30 -0.59 11.56
CA ASN A 17 3.22 0.51 11.31
C ASN A 17 4.64 0.02 11.00
N ILE A 18 5.50 0.94 10.57
CA ILE A 18 6.87 0.63 10.15
C ILE A 18 7.74 0.01 11.25
N LYS A 19 7.45 0.27 12.53
CA LYS A 19 8.22 -0.27 13.65
C LYS A 19 8.09 -1.79 13.73
N ASP A 20 6.93 -2.34 13.39
CA ASP A 20 6.71 -3.78 13.37
C ASP A 20 7.61 -4.46 12.33
N PHE A 21 7.74 -3.87 11.14
CA PHE A 21 8.66 -4.33 10.10
C PHE A 21 10.12 -4.24 10.54
N ILE A 22 10.55 -3.10 11.11
CA ILE A 22 11.93 -2.90 11.59
C ILE A 22 12.25 -3.91 12.72
N ASN A 23 11.32 -4.14 13.65
CA ASN A 23 11.50 -5.09 14.72
C ASN A 23 11.64 -6.53 14.20
N LEU A 24 10.91 -6.89 13.14
CA LEU A 24 11.03 -8.19 12.49
C LEU A 24 12.42 -8.37 11.84
N GLU A 25 12.86 -7.39 11.06
CA GLU A 25 14.16 -7.36 10.38
C GLU A 25 15.33 -7.49 11.36
N ILE A 26 15.29 -6.72 12.46
CA ILE A 26 16.39 -6.69 13.44
C ILE A 26 16.27 -7.85 14.43
N GLY A 27 15.06 -8.17 14.88
CA GLY A 27 14.80 -9.16 15.93
C GLY A 27 14.95 -10.60 15.47
N ILE A 28 14.78 -10.88 14.17
CA ILE A 28 14.88 -12.24 13.63
C ILE A 28 15.76 -12.26 12.39
N LYS A 29 17.08 -12.46 12.58
CA LYS A 29 18.09 -12.46 11.51
C LYS A 29 17.75 -13.29 10.26
N ARG A 30 17.03 -14.42 10.44
CA ARG A 30 16.62 -15.28 9.32
C ARG A 30 15.59 -14.65 8.39
N PHE A 31 14.94 -13.56 8.79
CA PHE A 31 13.93 -12.85 7.99
C PHE A 31 14.43 -11.45 7.62
N GLN A 32 15.73 -11.24 7.65
CA GLN A 32 16.33 -10.03 7.09
C GLN A 32 16.07 -9.95 5.58
N GLY A 33 15.78 -8.74 5.10
CA GLY A 33 15.39 -8.47 3.72
C GLY A 33 13.93 -8.81 3.41
N ASN A 34 13.08 -9.03 4.43
CA ASN A 34 11.65 -9.26 4.21
C ASN A 34 10.95 -8.03 3.62
N ILE A 35 11.30 -6.82 4.07
CA ILE A 35 10.74 -5.56 3.54
C ILE A 35 10.99 -5.41 2.04
N GLU A 36 12.17 -5.81 1.55
CA GLU A 36 12.54 -5.70 0.13
C GLU A 36 11.72 -6.60 -0.79
N ARG A 37 11.02 -7.59 -0.25
CA ARG A 37 10.19 -8.53 -1.03
C ARG A 37 8.81 -7.97 -1.38
N PHE A 38 8.46 -6.79 -0.86
CA PHE A 38 7.19 -6.15 -1.13
C PHE A 38 7.23 -5.37 -2.45
N HIS A 39 6.35 -5.77 -3.37
CA HIS A 39 6.11 -5.05 -4.64
C HIS A 39 4.98 -4.00 -4.53
N PHE A 40 4.37 -3.89 -3.36
CA PHE A 40 3.41 -2.86 -3.00
C PHE A 40 3.58 -2.50 -1.53
N ASN A 41 3.28 -1.26 -1.13
CA ASN A 41 3.35 -0.89 0.28
C ASN A 41 2.19 -1.50 1.07
N PRO A 42 2.46 -2.24 2.17
CA PRO A 42 1.42 -2.82 3.02
C PRO A 42 0.78 -1.82 3.99
N ILE A 43 1.42 -0.67 4.20
CA ILE A 43 1.01 0.43 5.09
C ILE A 43 1.20 1.78 4.38
N PRO A 44 0.56 2.87 4.83
CA PRO A 44 0.90 4.22 4.39
C PRO A 44 2.38 4.51 4.62
N LEU A 45 3.02 5.19 3.65
CA LEU A 45 4.44 5.52 3.72
C LEU A 45 4.64 7.03 3.88
N ASN A 46 5.73 7.38 4.56
CA ASN A 46 6.27 8.73 4.62
C ASN A 46 7.70 8.74 4.08
N GLN A 47 8.34 9.89 4.01
CA GLN A 47 9.72 10.04 3.52
C GLN A 47 10.74 9.08 4.16
N TYR A 48 10.55 8.71 5.44
CA TYR A 48 11.43 7.76 6.12
C TYR A 48 11.11 6.32 5.70
N SER A 49 9.86 5.88 5.85
CA SER A 49 9.50 4.49 5.57
C SER A 49 9.59 4.14 4.08
N ARG A 50 9.39 5.11 3.18
CA ARG A 50 9.57 4.94 1.72
C ARG A 50 10.95 4.39 1.35
N LYS A 51 12.01 4.83 2.03
CA LYS A 51 13.39 4.40 1.76
C LYS A 51 13.62 2.92 2.07
N LEU A 52 12.79 2.33 2.94
CA LEU A 52 12.90 0.94 3.35
C LEU A 52 12.25 -0.02 2.33
N PHE A 53 11.32 0.46 1.50
CA PHE A 53 10.61 -0.35 0.51
C PHE A 53 11.07 -0.02 -0.93
N PRO A 54 12.27 -0.44 -1.36
CA PRO A 54 12.83 -0.03 -2.65
C PRO A 54 12.07 -0.59 -3.87
N ASN A 55 11.47 -1.76 -3.73
CA ASN A 55 10.91 -2.54 -4.85
C ASN A 55 9.41 -2.34 -5.08
N ILE A 56 8.83 -1.23 -4.61
CA ILE A 56 7.42 -0.94 -4.82
C ILE A 56 7.17 -0.65 -6.30
N GLU A 57 6.32 -1.47 -6.90
CA GLU A 57 5.81 -1.33 -8.27
C GLU A 57 4.40 -0.74 -8.28
N THR A 58 3.57 -1.17 -7.30
CA THR A 58 2.20 -0.70 -7.09
C THR A 58 2.10 0.06 -5.77
N PHE A 59 1.85 1.36 -5.83
CA PHE A 59 1.73 2.23 -4.65
C PHE A 59 0.28 2.35 -4.18
N HIS A 60 -0.02 1.86 -2.99
CA HIS A 60 -1.32 1.94 -2.33
C HIS A 60 -1.44 3.22 -1.50
N ILE A 61 -2.57 3.92 -1.68
CA ILE A 61 -2.94 5.14 -0.96
C ILE A 61 -4.18 4.81 -0.13
N TYR A 62 -4.05 4.87 1.19
CA TYR A 62 -5.08 4.40 2.11
C TYR A 62 -5.97 5.52 2.63
N ASN A 63 -5.46 6.75 2.72
CA ASN A 63 -6.20 7.95 3.11
C ASN A 63 -5.93 9.14 2.18
N GLU A 64 -6.82 10.14 2.21
CA GLU A 64 -6.69 11.37 1.39
C GLU A 64 -5.40 12.15 1.68
N ASP A 65 -4.96 12.15 2.95
CA ASP A 65 -3.80 12.92 3.42
C ASP A 65 -2.47 12.13 3.36
N ASP A 66 -2.48 10.90 2.84
CA ASP A 66 -1.27 10.09 2.72
C ASP A 66 -0.28 10.73 1.73
N GLU A 67 1.02 10.67 2.03
CA GLU A 67 2.06 11.08 1.09
C GLU A 67 2.08 10.18 -0.15
N ILE A 68 2.12 10.79 -1.34
CA ILE A 68 2.11 10.06 -2.62
C ILE A 68 3.50 10.11 -3.24
N PHE A 69 4.02 8.93 -3.58
CA PHE A 69 5.32 8.77 -4.23
C PHE A 69 5.15 8.34 -5.69
N LYS A 70 5.99 8.91 -6.57
CA LYS A 70 6.05 8.60 -8.02
C LYS A 70 7.48 8.27 -8.46
N ASP A 71 8.32 7.86 -7.51
CA ASP A 71 9.75 7.62 -7.68
C ASP A 71 10.07 6.12 -7.85
N GLY A 72 11.33 5.82 -8.20
CA GLY A 72 11.80 4.44 -8.33
C GLY A 72 11.13 3.71 -9.51
N ILE A 73 10.63 2.49 -9.23
CA ILE A 73 9.99 1.62 -10.23
C ILE A 73 8.45 1.63 -10.13
N ILE A 74 7.87 2.58 -9.41
CA ILE A 74 6.42 2.70 -9.25
C ILE A 74 5.80 3.05 -10.60
N PHE A 75 4.99 2.15 -11.15
CA PHE A 75 4.26 2.36 -12.40
C PHE A 75 2.73 2.34 -12.21
N LYS A 76 2.25 2.07 -10.99
CA LYS A 76 0.83 1.93 -10.70
C LYS A 76 0.47 2.51 -9.34
N HIS A 77 -0.66 3.20 -9.25
CA HIS A 77 -1.26 3.64 -7.99
C HIS A 77 -2.60 2.93 -7.77
N VAL A 78 -2.96 2.71 -6.50
CA VAL A 78 -4.25 2.15 -6.08
C VAL A 78 -4.77 2.96 -4.91
N ILE A 79 -5.99 3.48 -5.02
CA ILE A 79 -6.67 4.23 -3.96
C ILE A 79 -7.67 3.30 -3.23
N TRP A 80 -7.64 3.32 -1.89
CA TRP A 80 -8.49 2.50 -1.02
C TRP A 80 -9.57 3.28 -0.26
N TYR A 81 -9.53 4.61 -0.29
CA TYR A 81 -10.54 5.47 0.35
C TYR A 81 -11.61 5.93 -0.65
N PRO A 82 -12.83 6.30 -0.18
CA PRO A 82 -13.88 6.85 -1.03
C PRO A 82 -13.43 8.14 -1.71
N VAL A 83 -13.65 8.26 -3.02
CA VAL A 83 -13.33 9.46 -3.78
C VAL A 83 -14.59 10.27 -4.09
N ASN A 84 -14.54 11.59 -3.88
CA ASN A 84 -15.67 12.46 -4.21
C ASN A 84 -15.79 12.63 -5.74
N ARG A 85 -16.94 12.24 -6.30
CA ARG A 85 -17.28 12.38 -7.72
C ARG A 85 -17.20 13.83 -8.21
N ASP A 86 -17.53 14.82 -7.39
CA ASP A 86 -17.50 16.22 -7.80
C ASP A 86 -16.07 16.69 -8.15
N LYS A 87 -15.06 16.07 -7.53
CA LYS A 87 -13.65 16.37 -7.79
C LYS A 87 -13.11 15.69 -9.06
N TYR A 88 -13.60 14.49 -9.39
CA TYR A 88 -13.05 13.66 -10.48
C TYR A 88 -14.00 13.47 -11.68
N GLY A 89 -15.23 13.94 -11.57
CA GLY A 89 -16.27 13.80 -12.59
C GLY A 89 -16.70 12.35 -12.83
N ASN A 90 -16.99 12.02 -14.09
CA ASN A 90 -17.37 10.66 -14.53
C ASN A 90 -16.17 9.82 -14.98
N THR A 91 -14.98 10.39 -15.00
CA THR A 91 -13.77 9.68 -15.39
C THR A 91 -13.21 9.00 -14.17
N ILE A 92 -13.44 7.69 -14.05
CA ILE A 92 -12.75 6.86 -13.07
C ILE A 92 -11.29 6.76 -13.53
N PRO A 93 -10.32 7.32 -12.79
CA PRO A 93 -8.92 7.16 -13.14
C PRO A 93 -8.58 5.66 -13.17
N SER A 94 -7.75 5.23 -14.12
CA SER A 94 -7.43 3.80 -14.30
C SER A 94 -6.74 3.17 -13.08
N GLU A 95 -6.28 4.02 -12.16
CA GLU A 95 -5.64 3.72 -10.88
C GLU A 95 -6.67 3.35 -9.78
N VAL A 96 -7.96 3.68 -9.93
CA VAL A 96 -9.00 3.38 -8.94
C VAL A 96 -9.54 1.96 -9.15
N LYS A 97 -9.25 1.06 -8.20
CA LYS A 97 -9.71 -0.34 -8.24
C LYS A 97 -10.93 -0.64 -7.37
N LEU A 98 -11.21 0.18 -6.36
CA LEU A 98 -12.32 -0.03 -5.45
C LEU A 98 -13.07 1.29 -5.26
N LEU A 99 -14.34 1.30 -5.64
CA LEU A 99 -15.27 2.37 -5.31
C LEU A 99 -16.10 1.90 -4.11
N GLY A 100 -16.04 2.62 -3.00
CA GLY A 100 -16.90 2.33 -1.83
C GLY A 100 -18.38 2.54 -2.16
N TYR A 101 -19.28 1.95 -1.38
CA TYR A 101 -20.75 2.01 -1.58
C TYR A 101 -21.31 3.44 -1.71
N GLN A 102 -20.61 4.47 -1.20
CA GLN A 102 -21.00 5.88 -1.34
C GLN A 102 -20.67 6.50 -2.71
N CYS A 103 -19.94 5.79 -3.57
CA CYS A 103 -19.54 6.26 -4.91
C CYS A 103 -20.55 5.88 -6.02
N LEU A 104 -21.62 5.13 -5.70
CA LEU A 104 -22.59 4.59 -6.66
C LEU A 104 -24.01 5.10 -6.37
N ASN A 105 -24.25 6.40 -6.53
CA ASN A 105 -25.60 6.90 -6.83
C ASN A 105 -25.62 7.33 -8.30
N ILE A 106 -25.62 6.36 -9.21
CA ILE A 106 -25.92 6.61 -10.62
C ILE A 106 -27.45 6.70 -10.71
N VAL A 107 -27.99 7.92 -10.65
CA VAL A 107 -29.28 8.20 -11.28
C VAL A 107 -28.98 8.24 -12.78
N MET A 108 -29.37 7.19 -13.50
CA MET A 108 -29.46 7.23 -14.95
C MET A 108 -30.74 8.00 -15.28
N ASP A 109 -30.59 9.18 -15.86
CA ASP A 109 -31.66 9.80 -16.66
C ASP A 109 -31.63 9.20 -18.08
#